data_AF-A0A2R7RBT1-F1
#
_entry.id   AF-A0A2R7RBT1-F1
#
_cell.length_a   1.000
_cell.length_b   1.000
_cell.length_c   1.000
_cell.angle_alpha   90.00
_cell.angle_beta   90.00
_cell.angle_gamma   90.00
#
_symmetry.space_group_name_H-M   'P 1'
#
loop_
_entity.id
_entity.type
_entity.pdbx_description
1 polymer ?
#
loop_
_entity_poly.entity_id
_entity_poly.type
_entity_poly.pdbx_seq_one_letter_code
_entity_poly.pdbx_strand_id
1 'polypeptide(L)'
;PLPEGLVDGSRLERAIFTPSAKAEVGEHDENISYDDVVAMVGDDIAGRLSELTLKIYTAAEKIARERGIILADTKVEFGYDAVSGAITLGDEVLTPDSSRFWDAATYEPGKAQPSYDKQYVRDWLTSAESGWDRNSDTPPPALPEDVVARTRSRYVEAYEKLTGKAFS
;
A
#
# COMPACT_ATOMS: atom_id res chain seq x y z
N PRO A 1 0.34 -18.65 -11.09
CA PRO A 1 0.55 -17.77 -12.27
C PRO A 1 -0.65 -16.84 -12.42
N LEU A 2 -0.43 -15.61 -12.89
CA LEU A 2 -1.52 -14.66 -13.17
C LEU A 2 -2.14 -14.93 -14.56
N PRO A 3 -3.40 -14.55 -14.80
CA PRO A 3 -4.01 -14.65 -16.12
C PRO A 3 -3.28 -13.75 -17.14
N GLU A 4 -3.27 -14.17 -18.40
CA GLU A 4 -2.74 -13.37 -19.50
C GLU A 4 -3.62 -12.13 -19.77
N GLY A 5 -3.04 -11.13 -20.45
CA GLY A 5 -3.78 -9.93 -20.90
C GLY A 5 -4.03 -8.87 -19.83
N LEU A 6 -3.45 -9.01 -18.63
CA LEU A 6 -3.47 -7.96 -17.62
C LEU A 6 -2.67 -6.74 -18.10
N VAL A 7 -3.27 -5.57 -17.93
CA VAL A 7 -2.66 -4.24 -18.13
C VAL A 7 -2.53 -3.49 -16.79
N ASP A 8 -1.82 -2.36 -16.77
CA ASP A 8 -1.70 -1.54 -15.57
C ASP A 8 -3.08 -1.15 -15.01
N GLY A 9 -3.24 -1.21 -13.68
CA GLY A 9 -4.51 -1.02 -13.01
C GLY A 9 -5.55 -2.12 -13.23
N SER A 10 -5.23 -3.26 -13.86
CA SER A 10 -6.18 -4.37 -14.00
C SER A 10 -6.63 -4.91 -12.66
N ARG A 11 -7.95 -5.12 -12.53
CA ARG A 11 -8.52 -5.80 -11.36
C ARG A 11 -8.23 -7.30 -11.46
N LEU A 12 -7.67 -7.87 -10.39
CA LEU A 12 -7.62 -9.32 -10.20
C LEU A 12 -8.97 -9.84 -9.72
N GLU A 13 -9.41 -11.00 -10.23
CA GLU A 13 -10.68 -11.63 -9.82
C GLU A 13 -10.67 -11.99 -8.33
N ARG A 14 -9.52 -12.43 -7.83
CA ARG A 14 -9.28 -12.72 -6.42
C ARG A 14 -8.04 -11.96 -5.97
N ALA A 15 -8.12 -11.41 -4.75
CA ALA A 15 -6.94 -10.91 -4.07
C ALA A 15 -5.92 -12.04 -3.90
N ILE A 16 -4.64 -11.69 -3.97
CA ILE A 16 -3.54 -12.62 -3.83
C ILE A 16 -2.64 -12.19 -2.69
N PHE A 17 -2.03 -13.17 -2.03
CA PHE A 17 -1.03 -12.93 -1.00
C PHE A 17 0.35 -12.83 -1.66
N THR A 18 0.97 -11.65 -1.60
CA THR A 18 2.27 -11.36 -2.19
C THR A 18 3.23 -10.89 -1.09
N PRO A 19 3.89 -11.82 -0.38
CA PRO A 19 4.75 -11.49 0.74
C PRO A 19 6.05 -10.82 0.28
N SER A 20 6.61 -9.97 1.15
CA SER A 20 7.96 -9.44 1.00
C SER A 20 8.78 -9.67 2.27
N ALA A 21 10.07 -9.88 2.11
CA ALA A 21 11.03 -9.89 3.21
C ALA A 21 11.53 -8.47 3.47
N LYS A 22 11.63 -8.09 4.76
CA LYS A 22 12.26 -6.82 5.15
C LYS A 22 13.75 -6.89 4.85
N ALA A 23 14.23 -5.99 4.00
CA ALA A 23 15.65 -5.86 3.71
C ALA A 23 16.38 -5.10 4.84
N GLU A 24 17.71 -5.06 4.79
CA GLU A 24 18.50 -4.25 5.73
C GLU A 24 18.14 -2.74 5.58
N VAL A 25 18.43 -1.97 6.62
CA VAL A 25 18.09 -0.53 6.66
C VAL A 25 18.78 0.20 5.49
N GLY A 26 17.99 0.63 4.52
CA GLY A 26 18.45 1.33 3.32
C GLY A 26 18.20 0.58 2.01
N GLU A 27 17.78 -0.69 2.07
CA GLU A 27 17.41 -1.49 0.90
C GLU A 27 15.88 -1.62 0.75
N HIS A 28 15.43 -1.99 -0.45
CA HIS A 28 14.02 -2.20 -0.74
C HIS A 28 13.59 -3.61 -0.32
N ASP A 29 12.39 -3.73 0.26
CA ASP A 29 11.78 -5.04 0.54
C ASP A 29 11.75 -5.91 -0.72
N GLU A 30 12.19 -7.16 -0.57
CA GLU A 30 12.24 -8.12 -1.66
C GLU A 30 10.98 -8.99 -1.67
N ASN A 31 10.34 -9.10 -2.84
CA ASN A 31 9.22 -10.04 -3.00
C ASN A 31 9.72 -11.48 -2.87
N ILE A 32 9.08 -12.25 -1.99
CA ILE A 32 9.41 -13.65 -1.76
C ILE A 32 8.24 -14.55 -2.17
N SER A 33 8.51 -15.83 -2.40
CA SER A 33 7.45 -16.80 -2.69
C SER A 33 6.73 -17.23 -1.41
N TYR A 34 5.56 -17.85 -1.56
CA TYR A 34 4.88 -18.48 -0.41
C TYR A 34 5.73 -19.60 0.20
N ASP A 35 6.46 -20.36 -0.62
CA ASP A 35 7.35 -21.43 -0.16
C ASP A 35 8.50 -20.89 0.70
N ASP A 36 8.99 -19.69 0.39
CA ASP A 36 10.00 -19.01 1.22
C ASP A 36 9.40 -18.61 2.59
N VAL A 37 8.16 -18.12 2.63
CA VAL A 37 7.45 -17.85 3.89
C VAL A 37 7.30 -19.14 4.70
N VAL A 38 6.90 -20.25 4.08
CA VAL A 38 6.81 -21.56 4.74
C VAL A 38 8.17 -21.99 5.30
N ALA A 39 9.25 -21.79 4.56
CA ALA A 39 10.60 -22.10 5.04
C ALA A 39 11.01 -21.24 6.25
N MET A 40 10.54 -19.99 6.33
CA MET A 40 10.84 -19.05 7.42
C MET A 40 10.04 -19.30 8.69
N VAL A 41 8.73 -19.56 8.56
CA VAL A 41 7.81 -19.59 9.72
C VAL A 41 7.06 -20.92 9.90
N GLY A 42 7.22 -21.87 8.97
CA GLY A 42 6.47 -23.12 8.95
C GLY A 42 5.10 -23.00 8.30
N ASP A 43 4.58 -24.13 7.81
CA ASP A 43 3.37 -24.19 6.99
C ASP A 43 2.11 -23.67 7.70
N ASP A 44 1.91 -24.04 8.97
CA ASP A 44 0.75 -23.60 9.76
C ASP A 44 0.72 -22.07 9.92
N ILE A 45 1.86 -21.46 10.25
CA ILE A 45 1.95 -20.01 10.44
C ILE A 45 1.82 -19.29 9.10
N ALA A 46 2.48 -19.78 8.05
CA ALA A 46 2.38 -19.21 6.71
C ALA A 46 0.93 -19.19 6.20
N GLY A 47 0.19 -20.29 6.41
CA GLY A 47 -1.23 -20.40 6.06
C GLY A 47 -2.08 -19.38 6.81
N ARG A 48 -1.86 -19.24 8.13
CA ARG A 48 -2.57 -18.25 8.97
C ARG A 48 -2.27 -16.81 8.56
N LEU A 49 -1.03 -16.48 8.24
CA LEU A 49 -0.64 -15.14 7.76
C LEU A 49 -1.32 -14.80 6.43
N SER A 50 -1.35 -15.73 5.49
CA SER A 50 -2.03 -15.57 4.20
C SER A 50 -3.53 -15.36 4.40
N GLU A 51 -4.18 -16.20 5.21
CA GLU A 51 -5.62 -16.09 5.50
C GLU A 51 -5.97 -14.75 6.14
N LEU A 52 -5.23 -14.36 7.20
CA LEU A 52 -5.47 -13.10 7.91
C LEU A 52 -5.26 -11.89 7.01
N THR A 53 -4.20 -11.89 6.20
CA THR A 53 -3.91 -10.81 5.24
C THR A 53 -5.05 -10.64 4.24
N LEU A 54 -5.48 -11.73 3.60
CA LEU A 54 -6.55 -11.71 2.62
C LEU A 54 -7.89 -11.32 3.23
N LYS A 55 -8.15 -11.73 4.48
CA LYS A 55 -9.37 -11.35 5.22
C LYS A 55 -9.41 -9.86 5.54
N ILE A 56 -8.29 -9.29 6.01
CA ILE A 56 -8.16 -7.85 6.26
C ILE A 56 -8.37 -7.08 4.95
N TYR A 57 -7.63 -7.42 3.89
CA TYR A 57 -7.75 -6.78 2.59
C TYR A 57 -9.18 -6.83 2.07
N THR A 58 -9.81 -8.01 2.04
CA THR A 58 -11.16 -8.19 1.49
C THR A 58 -12.21 -7.37 2.25
N ALA A 59 -12.12 -7.32 3.58
CA ALA A 59 -13.02 -6.51 4.38
C ALA A 59 -12.82 -5.00 4.13
N ALA A 60 -11.56 -4.56 4.08
CA ALA A 60 -11.21 -3.17 3.85
C ALA A 60 -11.58 -2.69 2.44
N GLU A 61 -11.32 -3.51 1.43
CA GLU A 61 -11.63 -3.23 0.03
C GLU A 61 -13.14 -3.04 -0.16
N LYS A 62 -13.96 -3.91 0.46
CA LYS A 62 -15.41 -3.76 0.43
C LYS A 62 -15.85 -2.42 1.03
N ILE A 63 -15.35 -2.08 2.21
CA ILE A 63 -15.69 -0.82 2.91
C ILE A 63 -15.26 0.38 2.06
N ALA A 64 -14.02 0.38 1.56
CA ALA A 64 -13.50 1.45 0.72
C ALA A 64 -14.34 1.62 -0.55
N ARG A 65 -14.71 0.52 -1.20
CA ARG A 65 -15.50 0.52 -2.43
C ARG A 65 -16.89 1.09 -2.21
N GLU A 66 -17.54 0.78 -1.10
CA GLU A 66 -18.82 1.39 -0.69
C GLU A 66 -18.71 2.91 -0.48
N ARG A 67 -17.50 3.43 -0.24
CA ARG A 67 -17.19 4.86 -0.11
C ARG A 67 -16.63 5.50 -1.39
N GLY A 68 -16.66 4.79 -2.51
CA GLY A 68 -16.14 5.30 -3.80
C GLY A 68 -14.61 5.29 -3.90
N ILE A 69 -13.93 4.48 -3.08
CA ILE A 69 -12.47 4.31 -3.13
C ILE A 69 -12.14 2.87 -3.51
N ILE A 70 -11.19 2.67 -4.42
CA ILE A 70 -10.62 1.36 -4.73
C ILE A 70 -9.36 1.19 -3.88
N LEU A 71 -9.31 0.14 -3.05
CA LEU A 71 -8.08 -0.31 -2.40
C LEU A 71 -7.35 -1.27 -3.35
N ALA A 72 -6.31 -0.76 -4.02
CA ALA A 72 -5.55 -1.54 -5.00
C ALA A 72 -4.72 -2.63 -4.32
N ASP A 73 -3.98 -2.25 -3.27
CA ASP A 73 -3.16 -3.13 -2.45
C ASP A 73 -2.92 -2.52 -1.06
N THR A 74 -2.45 -3.35 -0.12
CA THR A 74 -2.04 -2.93 1.23
C THR A 74 -0.90 -3.81 1.73
N LYS A 75 -0.02 -3.23 2.53
CA LYS A 75 0.89 -3.96 3.42
C LYS A 75 0.26 -4.05 4.81
N VAL A 76 0.42 -5.18 5.47
CA VAL A 76 0.12 -5.36 6.91
C VAL A 76 1.30 -6.07 7.56
N GLU A 77 1.52 -5.81 8.85
CA GLU A 77 2.57 -6.48 9.62
C GLU A 77 1.96 -7.27 10.77
N PHE A 78 2.56 -8.41 11.07
CA PHE A 78 2.14 -9.26 12.17
C PHE A 78 3.30 -9.53 13.12
N GLY A 79 3.01 -9.45 14.41
CA GLY A 79 3.83 -10.05 15.46
C GLY A 79 3.38 -11.49 15.73
N TYR A 80 4.33 -12.37 16.04
CA TYR A 80 4.07 -13.73 16.46
C TYR A 80 4.65 -13.97 17.86
N ASP A 81 3.83 -14.46 18.77
CA ASP A 81 4.27 -14.91 20.09
C ASP A 81 4.46 -16.42 20.09
N ALA A 82 5.71 -16.86 20.17
CA ALA A 82 6.07 -18.29 20.16
C ALA A 82 5.63 -19.05 21.42
N VAL A 83 5.31 -18.37 22.53
CA VAL A 83 4.86 -19.02 23.77
C VAL A 83 3.37 -19.33 23.69
N SER A 84 2.55 -18.36 23.25
CA SER A 84 1.10 -18.53 23.17
C SER A 84 0.60 -19.01 21.79
N GLY A 85 1.42 -18.89 20.74
CA GLY A 85 1.01 -19.15 19.35
C GLY A 85 0.12 -18.04 18.75
N ALA A 86 0.03 -16.89 19.43
CA ALA A 86 -0.79 -15.76 18.98
C ALA A 86 -0.14 -15.01 17.81
N ILE A 87 -0.97 -14.65 16.82
CA ILE A 87 -0.61 -13.73 15.73
C ILE A 87 -1.36 -12.43 15.99
N THR A 88 -0.63 -11.33 16.08
CA THR A 88 -1.17 -10.00 16.40
C THR A 88 -0.87 -9.04 15.27
N LEU A 89 -1.87 -8.30 14.82
CA LEU A 89 -1.68 -7.21 13.86
C LEU A 89 -0.89 -6.09 14.53
N GLY A 90 0.18 -5.64 13.87
CA GLY A 90 1.03 -4.53 14.30
C GLY A 90 1.13 -3.45 13.24
N ASP A 91 2.02 -2.49 13.50
CA ASP A 91 2.30 -1.33 12.63
C ASP A 91 1.04 -0.48 12.34
N GLU A 92 1.09 0.38 11.32
CA GLU A 92 -0.10 1.02 10.77
C GLU A 92 -0.83 0.08 9.81
N VAL A 93 -2.13 0.33 9.63
CA VAL A 93 -2.98 -0.56 8.84
C VAL A 93 -3.94 0.29 8.01
N LEU A 94 -3.97 0.05 6.70
CA LEU A 94 -4.93 0.67 5.77
C LEU A 94 -4.83 2.20 5.74
N THR A 95 -3.62 2.73 5.86
CA THR A 95 -3.32 4.15 5.69
C THR A 95 -2.86 4.43 4.26
N PRO A 96 -2.89 5.68 3.76
CA PRO A 96 -2.34 6.00 2.43
C PRO A 96 -0.81 5.78 2.32
N ASP A 97 -0.12 5.51 3.42
CA ASP A 97 1.30 5.15 3.43
C ASP A 97 1.53 3.65 3.23
N SER A 98 0.66 2.83 3.83
CA SER A 98 0.69 1.36 3.74
C SER A 98 -0.17 0.79 2.62
N SER A 99 -1.01 1.62 1.97
CA SER A 99 -2.00 1.20 0.97
C SER A 99 -2.09 2.14 -0.21
N ARG A 100 -2.35 1.57 -1.40
CA ARG A 100 -2.71 2.35 -2.59
C ARG A 100 -4.22 2.49 -2.69
N PHE A 101 -4.71 3.71 -2.53
CA PHE A 101 -6.11 4.05 -2.71
C PHE A 101 -6.29 4.82 -4.01
N TRP A 102 -7.29 4.45 -4.81
CA TRP A 102 -7.66 5.14 -6.05
C TRP A 102 -9.10 5.65 -5.98
N ASP A 103 -9.39 6.77 -6.64
CA ASP A 103 -10.77 7.25 -6.79
C ASP A 103 -11.52 6.35 -7.80
N ALA A 104 -12.59 5.72 -7.33
CA ALA A 104 -13.40 4.84 -8.19
C ALA A 104 -14.05 5.59 -9.35
N ALA A 105 -14.29 6.90 -9.22
CA ALA A 105 -14.90 7.72 -10.27
C ALA A 105 -13.97 7.96 -11.46
N THR A 106 -12.65 7.89 -11.27
CA THR A 106 -11.64 8.12 -12.32
C THR A 106 -10.86 6.88 -12.71
N TYR A 107 -11.18 5.73 -12.11
CA TYR A 107 -10.48 4.48 -12.35
C TYR A 107 -10.68 3.97 -13.79
N GLU A 108 -9.57 3.71 -14.47
CA GLU A 108 -9.57 3.19 -15.84
C GLU A 108 -8.32 2.33 -16.08
N PRO A 109 -8.45 0.99 -16.23
CA PRO A 109 -7.33 0.11 -16.57
C PRO A 109 -6.61 0.52 -17.86
N GLY A 110 -5.32 0.23 -17.94
CA GLY A 110 -4.46 0.55 -19.08
C GLY A 110 -3.64 1.84 -18.91
N LYS A 111 -3.72 2.50 -17.76
CA LYS A 111 -2.92 3.69 -17.42
C LYS A 111 -2.62 3.76 -15.93
N ALA A 112 -1.73 4.68 -15.54
CA ALA A 112 -1.48 5.00 -14.15
C ALA A 112 -2.73 5.61 -13.48
N GLN A 113 -3.03 5.15 -12.27
CA GLN A 113 -4.17 5.65 -11.49
C GLN A 113 -3.72 6.74 -10.51
N PRO A 114 -4.42 7.89 -10.43
CA PRO A 114 -4.16 8.87 -9.39
C PRO A 114 -4.38 8.24 -8.01
N SER A 115 -3.30 8.18 -7.21
CA SER A 115 -3.35 7.64 -5.85
C SER A 115 -3.60 8.74 -4.82
N TYR A 116 -4.30 8.41 -3.74
CA TYR A 116 -4.41 9.30 -2.57
C TYR A 116 -3.11 9.35 -1.73
N ASP A 117 -2.07 8.62 -2.14
CA ASP A 117 -0.78 8.56 -1.46
C ASP A 117 0.17 9.72 -1.85
N LYS A 118 1.46 9.53 -1.56
CA LYS A 118 2.60 10.43 -1.79
C LYS A 118 2.87 10.77 -3.27
N GLN A 119 1.95 10.50 -4.20
CA GLN A 119 2.15 10.74 -5.62
C GLN A 119 2.52 12.21 -5.93
N TYR A 120 1.88 13.20 -5.28
CA TYR A 120 2.24 14.62 -5.45
C TYR A 120 3.68 14.93 -5.05
N VAL A 121 4.16 14.30 -3.97
CA VAL A 121 5.54 14.46 -3.51
C VAL A 121 6.50 13.81 -4.51
N ARG A 122 6.18 12.61 -4.99
CA ARG A 122 7.01 11.89 -5.99
C ARG A 122 7.08 12.66 -7.31
N ASP A 123 5.95 13.15 -7.80
CA ASP A 123 5.86 13.91 -9.05
C ASP A 123 6.64 15.21 -8.96
N TRP A 124 6.53 15.93 -7.83
CA TRP A 124 7.29 17.16 -7.64
C TRP A 124 8.79 16.88 -7.55
N LEU A 125 9.21 15.90 -6.74
CA LEU A 125 10.62 15.55 -6.57
C LEU A 125 11.29 15.10 -7.88
N THR A 126 10.55 14.47 -8.79
CA THR A 126 11.04 14.01 -10.10
C THR A 126 10.86 15.04 -11.22
N SER A 127 10.24 16.19 -10.93
CA SER A 127 10.09 17.28 -11.88
C SER A 127 11.38 18.08 -12.07
N ALA A 128 11.49 18.81 -13.20
CA ALA A 128 12.60 19.72 -13.42
C ALA A 128 12.67 20.87 -12.39
N GLU A 129 11.55 21.19 -11.73
CA GLU A 129 11.46 22.27 -10.74
C GLU A 129 12.18 21.93 -9.44
N SER A 130 12.19 20.66 -9.01
CA SER A 130 12.91 20.26 -7.80
C SER A 130 14.42 20.43 -7.95
N GLY A 131 14.94 20.35 -9.18
CA GLY A 131 16.37 20.32 -9.47
C GLY A 131 17.11 19.15 -8.81
N TRP A 132 16.39 18.15 -8.28
CA TRP A 132 16.95 17.04 -7.53
C TRP A 132 17.12 15.81 -8.40
N ASP A 133 18.32 15.23 -8.38
CA ASP A 133 18.58 13.93 -8.98
C ASP A 133 18.41 12.84 -7.91
N ARG A 134 17.39 11.99 -8.09
CA ARG A 134 17.08 10.86 -7.21
C ARG A 134 18.22 9.85 -7.10
N ASN A 135 19.14 9.80 -8.06
CA ASN A 135 20.29 8.91 -8.04
C ASN A 135 21.55 9.57 -7.47
N SER A 136 21.46 10.83 -7.03
CA SER A 136 22.58 11.53 -6.40
C SER A 136 22.64 11.26 -4.90
N ASP A 137 23.82 11.49 -4.30
CA ASP A 137 24.02 11.44 -2.85
C ASP A 137 23.51 12.70 -2.12
N THR A 138 22.86 13.63 -2.83
CA THR A 138 22.30 14.85 -2.22
C THR A 138 20.91 14.58 -1.69
N PRO A 139 20.58 15.03 -0.47
CA PRO A 139 19.22 14.86 0.06
C PRO A 139 18.21 15.68 -0.76
N PRO A 140 16.95 15.23 -0.85
CA PRO A 140 15.92 15.96 -1.56
C PRO A 140 15.70 17.35 -0.93
N PRO A 141 15.37 18.37 -1.75
CA PRO A 141 15.08 19.71 -1.26
C PRO A 141 13.79 19.73 -0.43
N ALA A 142 13.62 20.82 0.32
CA ALA A 142 12.37 21.07 1.04
C ALA A 142 11.20 21.18 0.05
N LEU A 143 10.06 20.60 0.42
CA LEU A 143 8.84 20.66 -0.39
C LEU A 143 8.23 22.07 -0.34
N PRO A 144 7.80 22.63 -1.48
CA PRO A 144 7.00 23.85 -1.52
C PRO A 144 5.70 23.73 -0.73
N GLU A 145 5.21 24.85 -0.19
CA GLU A 145 4.00 24.89 0.64
C GLU A 145 2.77 24.33 -0.07
N ASP A 146 2.65 24.54 -1.39
CA ASP A 146 1.51 24.05 -2.17
C ASP A 146 1.54 22.52 -2.34
N VAL A 147 2.73 21.91 -2.51
CA VAL A 147 2.92 20.46 -2.55
C VAL A 147 2.54 19.85 -1.19
N VAL A 148 2.98 20.47 -0.09
CA VAL A 148 2.62 20.06 1.28
C VAL A 148 1.10 20.16 1.49
N ALA A 149 0.49 21.28 1.12
CA ALA A 149 -0.94 21.52 1.30
C ALA A 149 -1.80 20.53 0.48
N ARG A 150 -1.42 20.27 -0.78
CA ARG A 150 -2.08 19.28 -1.65
C ARG A 150 -1.96 17.87 -1.10
N THR A 151 -0.77 17.50 -0.64
CA THR A 151 -0.52 16.20 0.00
C THR A 151 -1.43 16.05 1.21
N ARG A 152 -1.42 17.01 2.16
CA ARG A 152 -2.32 17.00 3.33
C ARG A 152 -3.78 16.85 2.92
N SER A 153 -4.24 17.61 1.93
CA SER A 153 -5.63 17.57 1.46
C SER A 153 -6.04 16.18 0.99
N ARG A 154 -5.13 15.39 0.40
CA ARG A 154 -5.42 14.01 -0.04
C ARG A 154 -5.56 13.04 1.12
N TYR A 155 -4.72 13.14 2.14
CA TYR A 155 -4.87 12.32 3.35
C TYR A 155 -6.17 12.64 4.07
N VAL A 156 -6.53 13.92 4.15
CA VAL A 156 -7.82 14.36 4.71
C VAL A 156 -8.98 13.78 3.90
N GLU A 157 -8.98 13.95 2.58
CA GLU A 157 -10.03 13.44 1.71
C GLU A 157 -10.21 11.92 1.85
N ALA A 158 -9.10 11.16 1.85
CA ALA A 158 -9.13 9.71 2.04
C ALA A 158 -9.70 9.34 3.42
N TYR A 159 -9.25 9.99 4.49
CA TYR A 159 -9.78 9.79 5.85
C TYR A 159 -11.29 10.07 5.92
N GLU A 160 -11.73 11.22 5.42
CA GLU A 160 -13.13 11.64 5.52
C GLU A 160 -14.05 10.74 4.69
N LYS A 161 -13.63 10.36 3.46
CA LYS A 161 -14.37 9.41 2.62
C LYS A 161 -14.47 8.03 3.27
N LEU A 162 -13.36 7.46 3.74
CA LEU A 162 -13.32 6.12 4.32
C LEU A 162 -14.10 6.04 5.63
N THR A 163 -13.95 7.04 6.50
CA THR A 163 -14.52 7.01 7.85
C THR A 163 -15.90 7.65 7.95
N GLY A 164 -16.26 8.53 7.02
CA GLY A 164 -17.45 9.38 7.10
C GLY A 164 -17.39 10.44 8.20
N LYS A 165 -16.20 10.73 8.73
CA LYS A 165 -15.97 11.72 9.79
C LYS A 165 -15.20 12.91 9.24
N ALA A 166 -15.51 14.12 9.73
CA ALA A 166 -14.73 15.30 9.39
C ALA A 166 -13.36 15.29 10.07
N PHE A 167 -12.33 15.75 9.37
CA PHE A 167 -11.00 15.98 9.90
C PHE A 167 -10.88 17.44 10.33
N SER A 168 -11.10 17.71 11.61
CA SER A 168 -11.08 19.06 12.21
C SER A 168 -9.99 19.20 13.26
#